data_AF-A0A378WE74-F1
#
_entry.id   AF-A0A378WE74-F1
#
_cell.length_a   1.000
_cell.length_b   1.000
_cell.length_c   1.000
_cell.angle_alpha   90.00
_cell.angle_beta   90.00
_cell.angle_gamma   90.00
#
_symmetry.space_group_name_H-M   'P 1'
#
loop_
_entity.id
_entity.type
_entity.pdbx_description
1 polymer ?
#
loop_
_entity_poly.entity_id
_entity_poly.type
_entity_poly.pdbx_seq_one_letter_code
_entity_poly.pdbx_strand_id
1 'polypeptide(L)'
;MKDKVTVVLAALVGVVLLVWGLADLTDSGVRCGNDTMATTDQCVESSYSAGTSTVRSVEQQRHDNNKNAWVTIGIGGLMFIGGAFFTVKMFRGRPENPT
;
A
#
# COMPACT_ATOMS: atom_id res chain seq x y z
N MET A 1 -17.11 -19.57 10.30
CA MET A 1 -15.90 -19.00 10.94
C MET A 1 -14.92 -18.42 9.93
N LYS A 2 -14.66 -19.08 8.79
CA LYS A 2 -13.79 -18.56 7.72
C LYS A 2 -14.11 -17.10 7.33
N ASP A 3 -15.37 -16.76 7.12
CA ASP A 3 -15.74 -15.40 6.69
C ASP A 3 -15.42 -14.34 7.75
N LYS A 4 -15.60 -14.67 9.05
CA LYS A 4 -15.21 -13.78 10.16
C LYS A 4 -13.70 -13.53 10.15
N VAL A 5 -12.92 -14.59 9.95
CA VAL A 5 -11.45 -14.51 9.91
C VAL A 5 -10.98 -13.71 8.70
N THR A 6 -11.54 -13.94 7.51
CA THR A 6 -11.17 -13.22 6.28
C THR A 6 -11.40 -11.72 6.41
N VAL A 7 -12.55 -11.30 6.96
CA VAL A 7 -12.87 -9.87 7.09
C VAL A 7 -11.98 -9.17 8.11
N VAL A 8 -11.65 -9.84 9.22
CA VAL A 8 -10.68 -9.32 10.20
C VAL A 8 -9.28 -9.23 9.60
N LEU A 9 -8.84 -10.25 8.85
CA LEU A 9 -7.55 -10.21 8.16
C LEU A 9 -7.49 -9.09 7.12
N ALA A 10 -8.56 -8.86 6.35
CA ALA A 10 -8.63 -7.76 5.40
C ALA A 10 -8.45 -6.39 6.08
N ALA A 11 -9.05 -6.19 7.25
CA ALA A 11 -8.86 -4.99 8.04
C ALA A 11 -7.40 -4.84 8.50
N LEU A 12 -6.79 -5.91 9.02
CA LEU A 12 -5.38 -5.91 9.46
C LEU A 12 -4.40 -5.63 8.31
N VAL A 13 -4.63 -6.24 7.14
CA VAL A 13 -3.84 -5.95 5.93
C VAL A 13 -3.98 -4.47 5.55
N GLY A 14 -5.19 -3.91 5.63
CA GLY A 14 -5.41 -2.48 5.44
C GLY A 14 -4.55 -1.62 6.38
N VAL A 15 -4.49 -1.95 7.67
CA VAL A 15 -3.62 -1.24 8.64
C VAL A 15 -2.15 -1.33 8.25
N VAL A 16 -1.66 -2.53 7.88
CA VAL A 16 -0.25 -2.71 7.49
C VAL A 16 0.09 -1.87 6.26
N LEU A 17 -0.78 -1.85 5.25
CA LEU A 17 -0.58 -1.04 4.04
C LEU A 17 -0.60 0.46 4.35
N LEU A 18 -1.47 0.92 5.25
CA LEU A 18 -1.49 2.31 5.70
C LEU A 18 -0.18 2.70 6.40
N VAL A 19 0.28 1.89 7.35
CA VAL A 19 1.54 2.14 8.08
C VAL A 19 2.72 2.16 7.12
N TRP A 20 2.78 1.20 6.19
CA TRP A 20 3.86 1.15 5.21
C TRP A 20 3.84 2.35 4.27
N GLY A 21 2.70 2.67 3.65
CA GLY A 21 2.61 3.82 2.76
C GLY A 21 2.92 5.15 3.46
N LEU A 22 2.53 5.30 4.74
CA LEU A 22 2.90 6.47 5.55
C LEU A 22 4.41 6.51 5.84
N ALA A 23 5.01 5.37 6.17
CA ALA A 23 6.46 5.28 6.37
C ALA A 23 7.23 5.70 5.10
N ASP A 24 6.77 5.23 3.93
CA ASP A 24 7.36 5.59 2.63
C ASP A 24 7.22 7.09 2.31
N LEU A 25 6.14 7.76 2.75
CA LEU A 25 6.01 9.22 2.62
C LEU A 25 6.93 10.00 3.58
N THR A 26 7.27 9.42 4.75
CA THR A 26 8.16 10.07 5.72
C THR A 26 9.64 9.85 5.42
N ASP A 27 9.98 8.81 4.65
CA ASP A 27 11.35 8.57 4.22
C ASP A 27 11.73 9.59 3.12
N SER A 28 12.72 10.43 3.41
CA SER A 28 13.28 11.36 2.43
C SER A 28 14.18 10.68 1.40
N GLY A 29 14.54 9.42 1.62
CA GLY A 29 15.36 8.62 0.72
C GLY A 29 14.61 8.24 -0.55
N VAL A 30 15.09 8.71 -1.70
CA VAL A 30 14.62 8.22 -3.00
C VAL A 30 15.26 6.85 -3.26
N ARG A 31 14.49 5.87 -3.69
CA ARG A 31 14.96 4.47 -3.86
C ARG A 31 14.87 4.02 -5.32
N CYS A 32 15.97 3.46 -5.82
CA CYS A 32 16.04 2.75 -7.09
C CYS A 32 16.11 1.25 -6.77
N GLY A 33 14.96 0.57 -6.84
CA GLY A 33 14.85 -0.79 -6.32
C GLY A 33 15.09 -0.84 -4.81
N ASN A 34 16.15 -1.52 -4.38
CA ASN A 34 16.46 -1.67 -2.95
C ASN A 34 17.47 -0.63 -2.43
N ASP A 35 18.13 0.11 -3.32
CA ASP A 35 19.22 1.03 -2.99
C ASP A 35 18.72 2.48 -2.89
N THR A 36 19.28 3.24 -1.94
CA THR A 36 19.00 4.67 -1.76
C THR A 36 19.84 5.49 -2.74
N MET A 37 19.21 6.41 -3.46
CA MET A 37 19.87 7.29 -4.43
C MET A 37 20.39 8.57 -3.76
N ALA A 38 21.59 9.00 -4.13
CA ALA A 38 22.06 10.36 -3.88
C ALA A 38 21.46 11.34 -4.89
N THR A 39 21.46 12.65 -4.58
CA THR A 39 20.83 13.70 -5.40
C THR A 39 21.41 13.84 -6.81
N THR A 40 22.61 13.34 -7.06
CA THR A 40 23.28 13.34 -8.38
C THR A 40 23.14 12.04 -9.14
N ASP A 41 22.56 11.00 -8.52
CA ASP A 41 22.49 9.67 -9.13
C ASP A 41 21.41 9.63 -10.22
N GLN A 42 21.59 8.70 -11.16
CA GLN A 42 20.53 8.35 -12.10
C GLN A 42 20.23 6.87 -11.96
N CYS A 43 18.95 6.54 -11.85
CA CYS A 43 18.52 5.16 -11.81
C CYS A 43 18.36 4.67 -13.24
N VAL A 44 19.10 3.63 -13.57
CA VAL A 44 19.00 2.94 -14.85
C VAL A 44 18.27 1.63 -14.60
N GLU A 45 16.97 1.61 -14.89
CA GLU A 45 16.20 0.37 -14.87
C GLU A 45 16.29 -0.30 -16.23
N SER A 46 17.09 -1.36 -16.31
CA SER A 46 17.13 -2.25 -17.47
C SER A 46 15.93 -3.17 -17.43
N SER A 47 14.95 -2.93 -18.31
CA SER A 47 13.80 -3.83 -18.44
C SER A 47 14.17 -5.00 -19.36
N TYR A 48 14.43 -6.16 -18.76
CA TYR A 48 14.72 -7.40 -19.51
C TYR A 48 13.57 -7.82 -20.44
N SER A 49 12.33 -7.43 -20.10
CA SER A 49 11.12 -7.75 -20.88
C SER A 49 10.85 -6.77 -22.03
N ALA A 50 11.31 -5.52 -21.94
CA ALA A 50 11.09 -4.51 -22.97
C ALA A 50 12.32 -4.26 -23.86
N GLY A 51 13.49 -4.81 -23.51
CA GLY A 51 14.74 -4.55 -24.23
C GLY A 51 15.21 -3.09 -24.17
N THR A 52 14.62 -2.28 -23.29
CA THR A 52 14.89 -0.86 -23.13
C THR A 52 15.40 -0.56 -21.72
N SER A 53 16.37 0.36 -21.64
CA SER A 53 16.80 0.92 -20.37
C SER A 53 16.09 2.25 -20.16
N THR A 54 15.38 2.37 -19.04
CA THR A 54 14.74 3.63 -18.66
C THR A 54 15.64 4.34 -17.68
N VAL A 55 16.14 5.51 -18.05
CA VAL A 55 16.95 6.34 -17.16
C VAL A 55 16.03 7.35 -16.48
N ARG A 56 15.94 7.28 -15.15
CA ARG A 56 15.15 8.22 -14.35
C ARG A 56 16.07 9.01 -13.43
N SER A 57 15.82 10.31 -13.35
CA SER A 57 16.48 11.18 -12.37
C SER A 57 15.88 10.99 -10.98
N VAL A 58 16.59 11.48 -9.95
CA VAL A 58 16.14 11.45 -8.55
C VAL A 58 14.77 12.11 -8.37
N GLU A 59 14.53 13.26 -9.01
CA GLU A 59 13.26 13.98 -8.86
C GLU A 59 12.11 13.19 -9.50
N GLN A 60 12.37 12.54 -10.64
CA GLN A 60 11.40 11.68 -11.30
C GLN A 60 11.02 10.50 -10.39
N GLN A 61 12.01 9.84 -9.79
CA GLN A 61 11.76 8.76 -8.83
C GLN A 61 11.07 9.22 -7.57
N ARG A 62 11.39 10.41 -7.06
CA ARG A 62 10.73 10.98 -5.89
C ARG A 62 9.24 11.16 -6.14
N HIS A 63 8.90 11.68 -7.32
CA HIS A 63 7.51 11.83 -7.73
C HIS A 63 6.81 10.47 -7.86
N ASP A 64 7.46 9.49 -8.49
CA ASP A 64 6.92 8.14 -8.68
C ASP A 64 6.74 7.39 -7.33
N ASN A 65 7.71 7.47 -6.42
CA ASN A 65 7.65 6.89 -5.08
C ASN A 65 6.51 7.51 -4.26
N ASN A 66 6.39 8.84 -4.28
CA ASN A 66 5.28 9.54 -3.60
C ASN A 66 3.93 9.10 -4.18
N LYS A 67 3.81 9.01 -5.51
CA LYS A 67 2.58 8.56 -6.16
C LYS A 67 2.22 7.13 -5.74
N ASN A 68 3.20 6.22 -5.74
CA ASN A 68 3.01 4.85 -5.29
C ASN A 68 2.60 4.79 -3.81
N ALA A 69 3.25 5.57 -2.94
CA ALA A 69 2.91 5.63 -1.52
C ALA A 69 1.47 6.09 -1.31
N TRP A 70 1.01 7.14 -2.03
CA TRP A 70 -0.39 7.58 -1.98
C TRP A 70 -1.38 6.55 -2.49
N VAL A 71 -1.04 5.80 -3.54
CA VAL A 71 -1.88 4.69 -4.04
C VAL A 71 -1.97 3.59 -2.98
N THR A 72 -0.85 3.20 -2.36
CA THR A 72 -0.79 2.20 -1.30
C THR A 72 -1.63 2.61 -0.09
N ILE A 73 -1.54 3.88 0.34
CA ILE A 73 -2.37 4.45 1.40
C ILE A 73 -3.85 4.38 1.02
N GLY A 74 -4.19 4.76 -0.22
CA GLY A 74 -5.57 4.72 -0.71
C GLY A 74 -6.16 3.31 -0.66
N ILE A 75 -5.43 2.31 -1.16
CA ILE A 75 -5.85 0.89 -1.13
C ILE A 75 -5.96 0.40 0.33
N GLY A 76 -4.94 0.66 1.15
CA GLY A 76 -4.93 0.29 2.55
C GLY A 76 -6.11 0.89 3.33
N GLY A 77 -6.43 2.15 3.07
CA GLY A 77 -7.56 2.86 3.65
C GLY A 77 -8.90 2.22 3.29
N LEU A 78 -9.13 1.91 2.02
CA LEU A 78 -10.35 1.23 1.57
C LEU A 78 -10.49 -0.16 2.20
N MET A 79 -9.41 -0.94 2.24
CA MET A 79 -9.41 -2.26 2.87
C MET A 79 -9.69 -2.18 4.37
N PHE A 80 -9.08 -1.22 5.07
CA PHE A 80 -9.30 -1.02 6.49
C PHE A 80 -10.75 -0.61 6.79
N ILE A 81 -11.27 0.42 6.11
CA ILE A 81 -12.63 0.93 6.32
C ILE A 81 -13.66 -0.16 5.99
N GLY A 82 -13.52 -0.82 4.85
CA GLY A 82 -14.42 -1.91 4.44
C GLY A 82 -14.36 -3.08 5.43
N GLY A 83 -13.15 -3.56 5.75
CA GLY A 83 -12.94 -4.65 6.71
C GLY A 83 -13.51 -4.33 8.09
N ALA A 84 -13.26 -3.13 8.61
CA ALA A 84 -13.80 -2.68 9.89
C ALA A 84 -15.33 -2.59 9.86
N PHE A 85 -15.93 -2.01 8.82
CA PHE A 85 -17.37 -1.90 8.67
C PHE A 85 -18.06 -3.28 8.66
N PHE A 86 -17.55 -4.21 7.84
CA PHE A 86 -18.11 -5.56 7.76
C PHE A 86 -17.88 -6.36 9.04
N THR A 87 -16.73 -6.18 9.70
CA THR A 87 -16.46 -6.78 11.03
C THR A 87 -17.52 -6.30 12.02
N VAL A 88 -17.71 -4.99 12.15
CA VAL A 88 -18.71 -4.38 13.04
C VAL A 88 -20.11 -4.91 12.75
N LYS A 89 -20.53 -4.95 11.48
CA LYS A 89 -21.85 -5.46 11.08
C LYS A 89 -22.02 -6.94 11.43
N MET A 90 -20.98 -7.75 11.20
CA MET A 90 -21.03 -9.20 11.42
C MET A 90 -21.05 -9.60 12.90
N PHE A 91 -20.40 -8.82 13.77
CA PHE A 91 -20.38 -9.07 15.22
C PHE A 91 -21.52 -8.36 15.97
N ARG A 92 -22.07 -7.27 15.42
CA ARG A 92 -23.22 -6.53 16.01
C ARG A 92 -24.57 -6.92 15.43
N GLY A 93 -24.60 -7.73 14.36
CA GLY A 93 -25.81 -8.37 13.86
C GLY A 93 -26.39 -9.29 14.94
N ARG A 94 -27.34 -8.75 15.71
CA ARG A 94 -28.16 -9.49 16.67
C ARG A 94 -28.92 -10.58 15.90
N PRO A 95 -29.03 -11.83 16.40
CA PRO A 95 -29.97 -12.77 15.82
C PRO A 95 -31.37 -12.16 15.94
N GLU A 96 -32.02 -11.90 14.81
CA GLU A 96 -33.46 -11.67 14.81
C GLU A 96 -34.10 -12.96 15.30
N ASN A 97 -34.79 -12.89 16.43
CA ASN A 97 -35.48 -14.02 17.04
C ASN A 97 -36.63 -14.41 16.10
N PRO A 98 -36.62 -15.59 15.45
CA PRO A 98 -37.77 -16.03 14.67
C PRO A 98 -38.87 -16.45 15.66
N THR A 99 -39.92 -15.64 15.75
CA THR A 99 -41.19 -16.02 16.41
C THR A 99 -41.86 -17.17 15.67
#